data_AF-A0A556MX79-F1
#
_entry.id   AF-A0A556MX79-F1
#
_cell.length_a   1.000
_cell.length_b   1.000
_cell.length_c   1.000
_cell.angle_alpha   90.00
_cell.angle_beta   90.00
_cell.angle_gamma   90.00
#
_symmetry.space_group_name_H-M   'P 1'
#
loop_
_entity.id
_entity.type
_entity.pdbx_description
1 polymer ?
#
loop_
_entity_poly.entity_id
_entity_poly.type
_entity_poly.pdbx_seq_one_letter_code
_entity_poly.pdbx_strand_id
1 'polypeptide(L)'
;MRELEAPFTISDGDAVIQVSEHELKEMRLFHLVFPDKRKPLNITVAERRGTGEKFWTSVPEGRQDEAEQFGRLIAVYIRSKRKT
;
A
#
# COMPACT_ATOMS: atom_id res chain seq x y z
N MET A 1 -7.46 10.76 -16.82
CA MET A 1 -7.62 10.66 -15.35
C MET A 1 -7.64 9.16 -15.04
N ARG A 2 -6.70 8.64 -14.25
CA ARG A 2 -6.73 7.21 -13.88
C ARG A 2 -7.85 7.00 -12.85
N GLU A 3 -8.64 5.95 -13.03
CA GLU A 3 -9.64 5.55 -12.04
C GLU A 3 -8.93 5.05 -10.79
N LEU A 4 -9.16 5.70 -9.65
CA LEU A 4 -8.68 5.23 -8.35
C LEU A 4 -9.30 3.85 -8.07
N GLU A 5 -8.51 2.92 -7.54
CA GLU A 5 -9.05 1.61 -7.18
C GLU A 5 -10.08 1.77 -6.05
N ALA A 6 -11.28 1.20 -6.25
CA ALA A 6 -12.28 1.11 -5.19
C ALA A 6 -11.66 0.42 -3.95
N PRO A 7 -12.06 0.81 -2.72
CA PRO A 7 -11.54 0.22 -1.51
C PRO A 7 -11.61 -1.31 -1.58
N PHE A 8 -10.50 -1.96 -1.27
CA PHE A 8 -10.38 -3.42 -1.32
C PHE A 8 -9.84 -3.95 -0.01
N THR A 9 -9.80 -5.27 0.12
CA THR A 9 -9.27 -5.93 1.30
C THR A 9 -8.11 -6.83 0.93
N ILE A 10 -7.10 -6.89 1.80
CA ILE A 10 -6.00 -7.84 1.71
C ILE A 10 -5.98 -8.70 2.97
N SER A 11 -5.56 -9.95 2.83
CA SER A 11 -5.42 -10.89 3.94
C SER A 11 -3.97 -10.94 4.41
N ASP A 12 -3.76 -10.81 5.73
CA ASP A 12 -2.48 -11.02 6.41
C ASP A 12 -2.71 -12.01 7.54
N GLY A 13 -2.47 -13.30 7.26
CA GLY A 13 -2.88 -14.39 8.16
C GLY A 13 -4.40 -14.43 8.34
N ASP A 14 -4.85 -14.34 9.59
CA ASP A 14 -6.28 -14.29 9.97
C ASP A 14 -6.86 -12.86 9.90
N ALA A 15 -6.00 -11.84 9.72
CA ALA A 15 -6.42 -10.45 9.69
C ALA A 15 -6.85 -10.02 8.28
N VAL A 16 -8.03 -9.41 8.20
CA VAL A 16 -8.51 -8.75 6.98
C VAL A 16 -8.26 -7.25 7.11
N ILE A 17 -7.39 -6.74 6.25
CA ILE A 17 -6.95 -5.35 6.26
C ILE A 17 -7.68 -4.61 5.15
N GLN A 18 -8.33 -3.50 5.49
CA GLN A 18 -8.98 -2.64 4.51
C GLN A 18 -7.96 -1.69 3.91
N VAL A 19 -7.93 -1.60 2.58
CA VAL A 19 -7.00 -0.78 1.81
C VAL A 19 -7.79 0.19 0.94
N SER A 20 -7.46 1.47 1.05
CA SER A 20 -8.02 2.52 0.21
C SER A 20 -6.91 3.25 -0.54
N GLU A 21 -6.99 3.27 -1.87
CA GLU A 21 -6.06 4.02 -2.70
C GLU A 21 -6.45 5.50 -2.78
N HIS A 22 -5.45 6.36 -2.64
CA HIS A 22 -5.55 7.80 -2.81
C HIS A 22 -4.41 8.27 -3.72
N GLU A 23 -4.68 9.27 -4.55
CA GLU A 23 -3.65 9.95 -5.34
C GLU A 23 -3.39 11.32 -4.72
N LEU A 24 -2.14 11.60 -4.34
CA LEU A 24 -1.73 12.87 -3.77
C LEU A 24 -0.53 13.41 -4.54
N LYS A 25 -0.72 14.50 -5.30
CA LYS A 25 0.34 15.16 -6.08
C LYS A 25 1.18 14.16 -6.89
N GLU A 26 0.51 13.32 -7.68
CA GLU A 26 1.12 12.28 -8.53
C GLU A 26 1.74 11.08 -7.78
N MET A 27 1.62 11.03 -6.45
CA MET A 27 1.99 9.87 -5.64
C MET A 27 0.77 9.00 -5.34
N ARG A 28 0.92 7.68 -5.48
CA ARG A 28 -0.10 6.70 -5.05
C ARG A 28 0.11 6.38 -3.58
N LEU A 29 -0.85 6.77 -2.77
CA LEU A 29 -0.90 6.49 -1.34
C LEU A 29 -1.93 5.38 -1.09
N PHE A 30 -1.54 4.38 -0.33
CA PHE A 30 -2.43 3.33 0.14
C PHE A 30 -2.65 3.52 1.63
N HIS A 31 -3.90 3.69 2.03
CA HIS A 31 -4.31 3.80 3.42
C HIS A 31 -4.78 2.44 3.92
N LEU A 32 -4.10 1.89 4.92
CA LEU A 32 -4.39 0.59 5.51
C LEU A 32 -5.05 0.77 6.87
N VAL A 33 -6.24 0.20 7.02
CA VAL A 33 -6.98 0.13 8.28
C VAL A 33 -6.98 -1.31 8.75
N PHE A 34 -6.46 -1.51 9.96
CA PHE A 34 -6.33 -2.82 10.57
C PHE A 34 -7.54 -3.14 11.46
N PRO A 35 -7.98 -4.41 11.51
CA PRO A 35 -9.14 -4.81 12.31
C PRO A 35 -8.87 -4.68 13.82
N ASP A 36 -7.61 -4.79 14.23
CA ASP A 36 -7.16 -4.75 15.63
C ASP A 36 -7.11 -3.32 16.23
N LYS A 37 -7.72 -2.32 15.58
CA LYS A 37 -7.73 -0.90 16.00
C LYS A 37 -6.34 -0.26 16.19
N ARG A 38 -5.26 -0.93 15.81
CA ARG A 38 -3.91 -0.33 15.78
C ARG A 38 -3.86 0.85 14.82
N LYS A 39 -2.87 1.73 15.01
CA LYS A 39 -2.72 2.95 14.19
C LYS A 39 -2.75 2.59 12.69
N PRO A 40 -3.59 3.27 11.89
CA PRO A 40 -3.58 3.11 10.45
C PRO A 40 -2.19 3.32 9.88
N LEU A 41 -1.92 2.69 8.75
CA LEU A 41 -0.64 2.79 8.07
C LEU A 41 -0.89 3.34 6.67
N ASN A 42 -0.26 4.47 6.34
CA ASN A 42 -0.20 4.90 4.96
C ASN A 42 1.11 4.41 4.36
N ILE A 43 1.06 3.86 3.16
CA ILE A 43 2.25 3.45 2.42
C ILE A 43 2.21 4.01 1.01
N THR A 44 3.38 4.23 0.44
CA THR A 44 3.56 4.70 -0.93
C THR A 44 4.74 3.99 -1.57
N VAL A 45 4.84 4.05 -2.89
CA VAL A 45 6.03 3.65 -3.63
C VAL A 45 6.93 4.86 -3.79
N ALA A 46 8.09 4.82 -3.16
CA ALA A 46 9.14 5.81 -3.35
C ALA A 46 10.21 5.27 -4.32
N GLU A 47 11.00 6.18 -4.88
CA GLU A 47 12.13 5.85 -5.73
C GLU A 47 13.43 6.22 -5.03
N ARG A 48 14.37 5.28 -4.96
CA ARG A 48 15.68 5.49 -4.34
C ARG A 48 16.52 6.39 -5.25
N ARG A 49 16.83 7.59 -4.73
CA ARG A 49 17.65 8.58 -5.43
C ARG A 49 18.97 7.99 -5.90
N GLY A 50 19.26 8.14 -7.20
CA GLY A 50 20.52 7.70 -7.82
C GLY A 50 20.50 6.28 -8.41
N THR A 51 19.59 5.41 -7.97
CA THR A 51 19.47 4.04 -8.54
C THR A 51 18.19 3.85 -9.36
N GLY A 52 17.14 4.64 -9.09
CA GLY A 52 15.84 4.45 -9.70
C GLY A 52 15.07 3.24 -9.15
N GLU A 53 15.60 2.60 -8.10
CA GLU A 53 14.95 1.44 -7.49
C GLU A 53 13.69 1.85 -6.74
N LYS A 54 12.57 1.20 -7.05
CA LYS A 54 11.28 1.45 -6.38
C LYS A 54 11.17 0.61 -5.12
N PHE A 55 10.81 1.25 -4.02
CA PHE A 55 10.61 0.58 -2.74
C PHE A 55 9.33 1.09 -2.06
N TRP A 56 8.73 0.23 -1.24
CA TRP A 56 7.58 0.59 -0.43
C TRP A 56 8.05 1.32 0.82
N THR A 57 7.36 2.40 1.19
CA THR A 57 7.69 3.16 2.40
C THR A 57 6.44 3.70 3.09
N SER A 58 6.53 3.96 4.39
CA SER A 58 5.42 4.47 5.20
C SER A 58 5.38 6.00 5.22
N VAL A 59 4.17 6.56 5.34
CA VAL A 59 3.96 8.01 5.50
C VAL A 59 3.05 8.28 6.72
N PRO A 60 3.56 8.87 7.81
CA PRO A 60 4.96 9.25 8.07
C PRO A 60 5.91 8.05 8.18
N GLU A 61 7.20 8.33 8.08
CA GLU A 61 8.28 7.34 8.17
C GLU A 61 8.34 6.71 9.57
N GLY A 62 8.95 5.52 9.67
CA GLY A 62 9.13 4.78 10.93
C GLY A 62 8.41 3.43 11.00
N ARG A 63 7.67 3.05 9.95
CA ARG A 63 7.00 1.74 9.84
C ARG A 63 7.42 1.03 8.55
N GLN A 64 8.72 1.06 8.25
CA GLN A 64 9.30 0.59 7.00
C GLN A 64 9.09 -0.93 6.79
N ASP A 65 9.34 -1.76 7.81
CA ASP A 65 9.07 -3.21 7.76
C ASP A 65 7.61 -3.51 7.41
N GLU A 66 6.67 -2.83 8.06
CA GLU A 66 5.24 -2.97 7.77
C GLU A 66 4.93 -2.50 6.34
N ALA A 67 5.52 -1.38 5.91
CA ALA A 67 5.30 -0.87 4.56
C ALA A 67 5.77 -1.85 3.47
N GLU A 68 6.91 -2.50 3.68
CA GLU A 68 7.40 -3.51 2.75
C GLU A 68 6.55 -4.79 2.78
N GLN A 69 6.14 -5.25 3.96
CA GLN A 69 5.25 -6.40 4.09
C GLN A 69 3.92 -6.16 3.38
N PHE A 70 3.20 -5.10 3.75
CA PHE A 70 1.88 -4.83 3.20
C PHE A 70 1.93 -4.34 1.76
N GLY A 71 2.98 -3.60 1.38
CA GLY A 71 3.21 -3.18 0.00
C GLY A 71 3.36 -4.37 -0.96
N ARG A 72 4.03 -5.45 -0.54
CA ARG A 72 4.08 -6.70 -1.30
C ARG A 72 2.70 -7.32 -1.48
N LEU A 73 1.87 -7.38 -0.43
CA LEU A 73 0.51 -7.93 -0.51
C LEU A 73 -0.39 -7.11 -1.45
N ILE A 74 -0.32 -5.79 -1.37
CA ILE A 74 -1.04 -4.89 -2.28
C ILE A 74 -0.58 -5.09 -3.73
N ALA A 75 0.73 -5.17 -3.98
CA ALA A 75 1.27 -5.42 -5.31
C ALA A 75 0.76 -6.74 -5.91
N VAL A 76 0.70 -7.81 -5.09
CA VAL A 76 0.16 -9.12 -5.49
C VAL A 76 -1.32 -9.01 -5.84
N TYR A 77 -2.13 -8.36 -5.00
CA TYR A 77 -3.55 -8.16 -5.24
C TYR A 77 -3.82 -7.43 -6.56
N ILE A 78 -3.18 -6.26 -6.74
CA ILE A 78 -3.33 -5.43 -7.95
C ILE A 78 -2.88 -6.20 -9.20
N ARG A 79 -1.76 -6.94 -9.11
CA ARG A 79 -1.25 -7.75 -10.23
C ARG A 79 -2.19 -8.91 -10.58
N SER A 80 -2.80 -9.55 -9.57
CA SER A 80 -3.76 -10.63 -9.78
C SER A 80 -5.01 -10.14 -10.50
N LYS A 81 -5.52 -8.96 -10.09
CA LYS A 81 -6.70 -8.35 -10.69
C LYS A 81 -6.49 -7.96 -12.16
N ARG A 82 -5.28 -7.52 -12.54
CA ARG A 82 -4.93 -7.18 -13.93
C ARG A 82 -4.79 -8.38 -14.86
N LYS A 83 -4.77 -9.60 -14.33
CA LYS A 83 -4.60 -10.83 -15.11
C LYS A 83 -5.94 -11.47 -15.53
N THR A 84 -7.07 -10.91 -15.07
CA THR A 84 -8.44 -11.24 -15.49
C THR A 84 -8.93 -10.15 -16.43
#